data_AF-A0A357B590-F1
#
_entry.id   AF-A0A357B590-F1
#
_cell.length_a   1.000
_cell.length_b   1.000
_cell.length_c   1.000
_cell.angle_alpha   90.00
_cell.angle_beta   90.00
_cell.angle_gamma   90.00
#
_symmetry.space_group_name_H-M   'P 1'
#
loop_
_entity.id
_entity.type
_entity.pdbx_description
1 polymer ?
#
loop_
_entity_poly.entity_id
_entity_poly.type
_entity_poly.pdbx_seq_one_letter_code
_entity_poly.pdbx_strand_id
1 'polypeptide(L)' 'MSRSKSHDPAIVVIGGGTGLSTMLRGLKHYSENITAIVAVADDGGGSGILRQDLGMPPPGDV' A
#
# COMPACT_ATOMS: atom_id res chain seq x y z
N MET A 1 10.03 -19.11 12.92
CA MET A 1 10.16 -19.94 11.71
C MET A 1 10.58 -19.02 10.57
N SER A 2 11.84 -19.07 10.11
CA SER A 2 12.29 -18.30 8.95
C SER A 2 11.90 -19.07 7.69
N ARG A 3 10.93 -18.56 6.92
CA ARG A 3 10.67 -19.09 5.58
C ARG A 3 11.89 -18.80 4.73
N SER A 4 12.42 -19.81 4.04
CA SER A 4 13.51 -19.65 3.07
C SER A 4 13.19 -18.50 2.13
N LYS A 5 13.99 -17.42 2.16
CA LYS A 5 13.82 -16.21 1.33
C LYS A 5 13.90 -16.47 -0.19
N SER A 6 14.22 -17.68 -0.61
CA SER A 6 14.46 -18.03 -2.02
C SER A 6 13.22 -17.99 -2.92
N HIS A 7 12.02 -17.93 -2.36
CA HIS A 7 10.76 -17.89 -3.12
C HIS A 7 9.76 -16.83 -2.61
N ASP A 8 10.23 -15.70 -2.07
CA ASP A 8 9.32 -14.60 -1.75
C ASP A 8 8.88 -13.88 -3.04
N PRO A 9 7.61 -13.98 -3.47
CA PRO A 9 7.19 -13.42 -4.75
C PRO A 9 7.16 -11.90 -4.70
N ALA A 10 7.69 -11.23 -5.72
CA ALA A 10 7.49 -9.80 -5.90
C ALA A 10 6.08 -9.55 -6.44
N ILE A 11 5.28 -8.74 -5.73
CA ILE A 11 3.87 -8.48 -6.07
C ILE A 11 3.69 -6.98 -6.33
N VAL A 12 3.19 -6.64 -7.51
CA VAL A 12 2.78 -5.26 -7.84
C VAL A 12 1.26 -5.21 -7.90
N VAL A 13 0.65 -4.30 -7.14
CA VAL A 13 -0.80 -4.07 -7.11
C VAL A 13 -1.09 -2.67 -7.63
N ILE A 14 -2.02 -2.54 -8.57
CA ILE A 14 -2.41 -1.25 -9.17
C ILE A 14 -3.89 -1.03 -8.90
N GLY A 15 -4.27 0.10 -8.29
CA GLY A 15 -5.66 0.37 -7.95
C GLY A 15 -5.84 1.61 -7.08
N GLY A 16 -6.90 1.67 -6.28
CA GLY A 16 -7.18 2.80 -5.38
C GLY A 16 -8.23 2.46 -4.31
N GLY A 17 -8.51 3.44 -3.45
CA GLY A 17 -9.57 3.36 -2.44
C GLY A 17 -9.41 2.25 -1.40
N THR A 18 -10.54 1.89 -0.77
CA THR A 18 -10.59 0.91 0.33
C THR A 18 -10.35 -0.53 -0.15
N GLY A 19 -10.72 -0.86 -1.39
CA GLY A 19 -10.50 -2.17 -1.99
C GLY A 19 -9.02 -2.56 -2.03
N LEU A 20 -8.16 -1.63 -2.45
CA LEU A 20 -6.71 -1.82 -2.46
C LEU A 20 -6.17 -2.06 -1.04
N SER A 21 -6.62 -1.26 -0.06
CA SER A 21 -6.18 -1.42 1.34
C SER A 21 -6.54 -2.79 1.94
N THR A 22 -7.71 -3.33 1.60
CA THR A 22 -8.15 -4.65 2.05
C THR A 22 -7.34 -5.76 1.41
N MET A 23 -7.02 -5.63 0.11
CA MET A 23 -6.19 -6.59 -0.60
C MET A 23 -4.75 -6.62 -0.03
N LEU A 24 -4.15 -5.45 0.22
CA LEU A 24 -2.80 -5.36 0.80
C LEU A 24 -2.73 -5.96 2.21
N ARG A 25 -3.77 -5.79 3.04
CA ARG A 25 -3.88 -6.44 4.35
C ARG A 25 -3.85 -7.96 4.27
N GLY A 26 -4.39 -8.54 3.20
CA GLY A 26 -4.31 -9.99 2.95
C GLY A 26 -2.95 -10.41 2.39
N LEU A 27 -2.46 -9.68 1.38
CA LEU A 27 -1.22 -10.01 0.67
C LEU A 27 0.02 -10.01 1.56
N LYS A 28 0.07 -9.17 2.61
CA LYS A 28 1.18 -9.14 3.58
C LYS A 28 1.42 -10.47 4.32
N HIS A 29 0.45 -11.39 4.29
CA HIS A 29 0.60 -12.75 4.85
C HIS A 29 1.31 -13.72 3.90
N TYR A 30 1.48 -13.34 2.63
CA TYR A 30 2.01 -14.18 1.57
C TYR A 30 3.36 -13.70 1.03
N SER A 31 3.60 -12.39 1.05
CA SER A 31 4.85 -11.78 0.60
C SER A 31 5.20 -10.55 1.41
N GLU A 32 6.49 -10.35 1.68
CA GLU A 32 7.03 -9.10 2.23
C GLU A 32 7.45 -8.12 1.12
N ASN A 33 7.48 -8.59 -0.14
CA ASN A 33 7.90 -7.83 -1.32
C ASN A 33 6.68 -7.32 -2.13
N ILE A 34 5.94 -6.37 -1.55
CA ILE A 34 4.73 -5.81 -2.15
C ILE A 34 4.94 -4.33 -2.50
N THR A 35 4.64 -3.97 -3.75
CA THR A 35 4.59 -2.58 -4.23
C THR A 35 3.16 -2.24 -4.65
N ALA A 36 2.63 -1.11 -4.15
CA ALA A 36 1.31 -0.62 -4.53
C ALA A 36 1.42 0.68 -5.35
N ILE A 37 0.84 0.68 -6.56
CA ILE A 37 0.68 1.87 -7.40
C ILE A 37 -0.77 2.35 -7.23
N VAL A 38 -0.92 3.50 -6.57
CA VAL A 38 -2.23 4.05 -6.22
C VAL A 38 -2.64 5.11 -7.23
N ALA A 39 -3.76 4.90 -7.93
CA ALA A 39 -4.37 5.94 -8.74
C ALA A 39 -4.93 7.04 -7.84
N VAL A 40 -4.50 8.28 -8.07
CA VAL A 40 -4.92 9.49 -7.33
C VAL A 40 -6.20 10.13 -7.90
N ALA A 41 -6.92 9.40 -8.77
CA ALA A 41 -7.77 10.04 -9.77
C ALA A 41 -9.17 10.46 -9.30
N ASP A 42 -9.72 9.94 -8.20
CA ASP A 42 -11.08 10.35 -7.78
C ASP A 42 -11.28 10.35 -6.24
N ASP A 43 -11.98 11.41 -5.80
CA ASP A 43 -12.79 11.57 -4.59
C ASP A 43 -12.10 12.02 -3.28
N GLY A 44 -12.25 13.33 -2.99
CA GLY A 44 -11.79 14.05 -1.80
C GLY A 44 -12.33 13.63 -0.43
N GLY A 45 -12.68 12.36 -0.23
CA GLY A 45 -13.05 11.79 1.08
C GLY A 45 -11.95 10.95 1.74
N GLY A 46 -10.99 10.40 0.98
CA GLY A 46 -10.05 9.38 1.46
C GLY A 46 -8.57 9.77 1.56
N SER A 47 -8.17 10.94 1.04
CA SER A 47 -6.76 11.39 1.01
C SER A 47 -6.14 11.63 2.40
N GLY A 48 -6.96 11.68 3.46
CA GLY A 48 -6.51 11.82 4.84
C GLY A 48 -5.95 10.54 5.47
N ILE A 49 -6.42 9.36 5.06
CA ILE A 49 -6.09 8.10 5.76
C ILE A 49 -4.67 7.63 5.42
N LEU A 50 -4.27 7.71 4.15
CA LEU A 50 -2.88 7.44 3.74
C LEU A 50 -1.89 8.50 4.25
N ARG A 51 -2.31 9.77 4.41
CA ARG A 51 -1.47 10.82 4.99
C ARG A 51 -1.27 10.65 6.51
N GLN A 52 -2.27 10.16 7.23
CA GLN A 52 -2.16 9.90 8.68
C GLN A 52 -1.38 8.61 9.01
N ASP A 53 -1.54 7.55 8.21
CA ASP A 53 -0.87 6.26 8.46
C ASP A 53 0.63 6.28 8.14
N LEU A 54 1.07 7.14 7.20
CA LEU A 54 2.48 7.24 6.79
C LEU A 54 3.33 8.18 7.65
N GLY A 55 2.75 8.93 8.59
CA GLY A 55 3.48 9.88 9.45
C GLY A 55 4.33 10.90 8.67
N MET A 56 4.08 11.06 7.37
CA MET A 56 4.85 11.94 6.50
C MET A 56 4.15 13.29 6.41
N PRO A 57 4.84 14.40 6.72
CA PRO A 57 4.27 15.72 6.47
C PRO A 57 3.91 15.84 4.98
N PRO A 58 2.82 16.55 4.65
CA PRO A 58 2.42 16.74 3.27
C PRO A 58 3.62 17.27 2.46
N PRO A 59 3.91 16.71 1.27
CA PRO A 59 5.12 17.02 0.49
C PRO A 59 5.14 18.47 -0.07
N GLY A 60 4.25 19.34 0.41
CA GLY A 60 4.00 20.68 -0.10
C GLY A 60 4.16 21.82 0.91
N ASP A 61 4.63 21.57 2.14
CA ASP A 61 4.96 22.66 3.07
C ASP A 61 6.49 22.90 3.08
N VAL A 62 6.91 23.93 2.34
CA VAL A 62 8.19 24.66 2.44
C VAL A 62 7.86 26.14 2.56
#